data_AF-A0A832M568-F1
#
_entry.id   AF-A0A832M568-F1
#
_cell.length_a   1.000
_cell.length_b   1.000
_cell.length_c   1.000
_cell.angle_alpha   90.00
_cell.angle_beta   90.00
_cell.angle_gamma   90.00
#
_symmetry.space_group_name_H-M   'P 1'
#
loop_
_entity.id
_entity.type
_entity.pdbx_description
1 polymer ?
#
loop_
_entity_poly.entity_id
_entity_poly.type
_entity_poly.pdbx_seq_one_letter_code
_entity_poly.pdbx_strand_id
1 'polypeptide(L)'
;VFVIDPQKKLRLTLTYPPSTGRNFEEILRVIDSLQLTDNYGVATPVNWKDGDDVVVVPSIPTEEAKQKFPKGVTEVKPYLRMTPQPNK
;
A
#
# COMPACT_ATOMS: atom_id res chain seq x y z
N VAL A 1 -7.62 -3.25 -17.78
CA VAL A 1 -7.45 -1.98 -17.06
C VAL A 1 -5.97 -1.76 -16.88
N PHE A 2 -5.47 -0.60 -17.25
CA PHE A 2 -4.09 -0.20 -17.01
C PHE A 2 -4.10 1.03 -16.11
N VAL A 3 -3.39 0.97 -14.97
CA VAL A 3 -3.18 2.13 -14.09
C VAL A 3 -1.80 2.68 -14.39
N ILE A 4 -1.74 3.95 -14.80
CA ILE A 4 -0.52 4.64 -15.24
C ILE A 4 -0.28 5.82 -14.29
N ASP A 5 0.94 5.95 -13.79
CA ASP A 5 1.30 7.03 -12.87
C ASP A 5 1.65 8.36 -13.60
N PRO A 6 1.86 9.48 -12.87
CA PRO A 6 2.25 10.75 -13.49
C PRO A 6 3.54 10.67 -14.32
N GLN A 7 4.46 9.75 -13.97
CA GLN A 7 5.71 9.45 -14.67
C GLN A 7 5.52 8.54 -15.89
N LYS A 8 4.26 8.26 -16.28
CA LYS A 8 3.89 7.45 -17.45
C LYS A 8 4.33 5.99 -17.33
N LYS A 9 4.56 5.50 -16.11
CA LYS A 9 4.90 4.10 -15.85
C LYS A 9 3.63 3.31 -15.58
N LEU A 10 3.60 2.08 -16.10
CA LEU A 10 2.56 1.12 -15.81
C LEU A 10 2.71 0.61 -14.37
N ARG A 11 1.66 0.76 -13.55
CA ARG A 11 1.66 0.37 -12.14
C ARG A 11 0.87 -0.89 -11.85
N LEU A 12 -0.19 -1.13 -12.61
CA LEU A 12 -1.07 -2.28 -12.45
C LEU A 12 -1.81 -2.59 -13.74
N THR A 13 -1.97 -3.89 -14.01
CA THR A 13 -2.77 -4.41 -15.13
C THR A 13 -3.80 -5.40 -14.59
N LEU A 14 -5.07 -5.21 -14.98
CA LEU A 14 -6.14 -6.18 -14.73
C LEU A 14 -6.77 -6.61 -16.04
N THR A 15 -6.78 -7.92 -16.29
CA THR A 15 -7.37 -8.54 -17.48
C THR A 15 -8.52 -9.45 -17.06
N TYR A 16 -9.74 -9.07 -17.44
CA TYR A 16 -10.97 -9.83 -17.16
C TYR A 16 -11.59 -10.29 -18.49
N PRO A 17 -12.24 -11.46 -18.55
CA PRO A 17 -12.99 -11.88 -19.72
C PRO A 17 -14.25 -11.01 -19.91
N PRO A 18 -14.86 -10.99 -21.11
CA PRO A 18 -16.08 -10.22 -21.37
C PRO A 18 -17.28 -10.63 -20.50
N SER A 19 -17.30 -11.87 -20.02
CA SER A 19 -18.38 -12.44 -19.21
C SER A 19 -18.38 -11.97 -17.75
N THR A 20 -17.32 -11.33 -17.27
CA THR A 20 -17.16 -10.98 -15.84
C THR A 20 -16.98 -9.47 -15.68
N GLY A 21 -17.99 -8.82 -15.10
CA GLY A 21 -17.94 -7.41 -14.74
C GLY A 21 -16.80 -7.10 -13.75
N ARG A 22 -16.24 -5.90 -13.84
CA ARG A 22 -15.15 -5.45 -12.95
C ARG A 22 -15.72 -4.87 -11.66
N ASN A 23 -15.00 -5.04 -10.56
CA ASN A 23 -15.27 -4.32 -9.33
C ASN A 23 -14.54 -2.96 -9.36
N PHE A 24 -15.29 -1.86 -9.37
CA PHE A 24 -14.71 -0.51 -9.37
C PHE A 24 -14.23 -0.06 -7.99
N GLU A 25 -14.78 -0.59 -6.90
CA GLU A 25 -14.24 -0.34 -5.55
C GLU A 25 -12.81 -0.87 -5.45
N GLU A 26 -12.52 -2.03 -6.05
CA GLU A 26 -11.15 -2.55 -6.11
C GLU A 26 -10.22 -1.65 -6.91
N ILE A 27 -10.72 -1.04 -8.00
CA ILE A 27 -9.93 -0.10 -8.80
C ILE A 27 -9.57 1.15 -7.98
N LEU A 28 -10.51 1.70 -7.19
CA LEU A 28 -10.23 2.83 -6.29
C LEU A 28 -9.26 2.42 -5.17
N ARG A 29 -9.51 1.28 -4.53
CA ARG A 29 -8.66 0.74 -3.45
C ARG A 29 -7.21 0.57 -3.88
N VAL A 30 -6.96 0.06 -5.10
CA VAL A 30 -5.58 -0.05 -5.60
C VAL A 30 -4.96 1.30 -5.94
N ILE A 31 -5.73 2.29 -6.37
CA ILE A 31 -5.23 3.66 -6.60
C ILE A 31 -4.79 4.29 -5.27
N ASP A 32 -5.61 4.19 -4.22
CA ASP A 32 -5.28 4.70 -2.88
C ASP A 32 -4.01 4.03 -2.35
N SER A 33 -3.92 2.70 -2.50
CA SER A 33 -2.72 1.95 -2.14
C SER A 33 -1.48 2.43 -2.90
N LEU A 34 -1.56 2.59 -4.23
CA LEU A 34 -0.42 3.02 -5.04
C LEU A 34 0.08 4.40 -4.60
N GLN A 35 -0.84 5.35 -4.41
CA GLN A 35 -0.51 6.70 -3.96
C GLN A 35 0.08 6.71 -2.55
N LEU A 36 -0.43 5.88 -1.63
CA LEU A 36 0.12 5.76 -0.28
C LEU A 36 1.54 5.19 -0.31
N THR A 37 1.76 4.11 -1.06
CA THR A 37 3.07 3.45 -1.13
C THR A 37 4.17 4.35 -1.72
N ASP A 38 3.82 5.19 -2.70
CA ASP A 38 4.76 6.15 -3.32
C ASP A 38 5.25 7.22 -2.34
N ASN A 39 4.40 7.65 -1.41
CA ASN A 39 4.68 8.80 -0.56
C ASN A 39 5.33 8.44 0.78
N TYR A 40 5.10 7.24 1.31
CA TYR A 40 5.44 6.94 2.72
C TYR A 40 6.42 5.79 2.91
N GLY A 41 6.73 4.99 1.88
CA GLY A 41 7.58 3.81 2.04
C GLY A 41 6.92 2.74 2.92
N VAL A 42 5.64 2.52 2.69
CA VAL A 42 4.82 1.47 3.32
C VAL A 42 4.24 0.58 2.22
N ALA A 43 3.74 -0.59 2.60
CA ALA A 43 2.98 -1.50 1.76
C ALA A 43 1.62 -1.78 2.40
N THR A 44 0.59 -1.99 1.59
CA THR A 44 -0.76 -2.30 2.07
C THR A 44 -0.94 -3.83 2.20
N PRO A 45 -1.41 -4.35 3.35
CA PRO A 45 -1.64 -5.78 3.53
C PRO A 45 -2.85 -6.29 2.74
N VAL A 46 -3.08 -7.60 2.79
CA VAL A 46 -4.28 -8.21 2.20
C VAL A 46 -5.55 -7.60 2.77
N ASN A 47 -6.56 -7.38 1.92
CA ASN A 47 -7.84 -6.77 2.28
C ASN A 47 -7.77 -5.36 2.89
N TRP A 48 -6.62 -4.68 2.83
CA TRP A 48 -6.46 -3.32 3.32
C TRP A 48 -7.46 -2.36 2.70
N LYS A 49 -8.05 -1.50 3.53
CA LYS A 49 -8.85 -0.33 3.16
C LYS A 49 -8.17 0.94 3.64
N ASP A 50 -8.44 2.06 2.97
CA ASP A 50 -7.92 3.36 3.38
C ASP A 50 -8.33 3.69 4.83
N GLY A 51 -7.34 3.88 5.70
CA GLY A 51 -7.50 3.96 7.15
C GLY A 51 -6.83 2.83 7.93
N ASP A 52 -6.73 1.63 7.34
CA ASP A 52 -6.20 0.45 8.03
C ASP A 52 -4.67 0.50 8.19
N ASP A 53 -4.17 -0.26 9.16
CA ASP A 53 -2.73 -0.43 9.39
C ASP A 53 -2.00 -0.95 8.15
N VAL A 54 -0.78 -0.46 7.98
CA VAL A 54 0.10 -0.76 6.84
C VAL A 54 1.38 -1.45 7.30
N VAL A 55 2.06 -2.08 6.35
CA VAL A 55 3.32 -2.77 6.58
C VAL A 55 4.48 -1.83 6.24
N VAL A 56 5.45 -1.71 7.14
CA VAL A 56 6.70 -1.01 6.84
C VAL A 56 7.51 -1.84 5.86
N VAL A 57 7.93 -1.25 4.73
CA VAL A 57 8.70 -1.99 3.72
C VAL A 57 10.00 -2.56 4.32
N PRO A 58 10.39 -3.80 3.98
CA PRO A 58 11.55 -4.45 4.60
C PRO A 58 12.89 -3.72 4.38
N SER A 59 12.99 -2.89 3.34
CA SER A 59 14.19 -2.11 3.03
C SER A 59 14.51 -1.01 4.05
N ILE A 60 13.54 -0.58 4.87
CA ILE A 60 13.75 0.41 5.93
C ILE A 60 14.19 -0.34 7.20
N PRO A 61 15.38 -0.05 7.79
CA PRO A 61 15.79 -0.63 9.07
C PRO A 61 14.83 -0.29 10.22
N THR A 62 14.71 -1.17 11.23
CA THR A 62 13.73 -1.00 12.32
C THR A 62 13.92 0.29 13.11
N GLU A 63 15.16 0.72 13.34
CA GLU A 63 15.44 1.97 14.06
C GLU A 63 15.02 3.21 13.26
N GLU A 64 15.22 3.19 11.94
CA GLU A 64 14.74 4.26 11.05
C GLU A 64 13.21 4.25 10.94
N ALA A 65 12.59 3.06 10.89
CA ALA A 65 11.14 2.93 10.87
C ALA A 65 10.48 3.57 12.10
N LYS A 66 11.02 3.33 13.29
CA LYS A 66 10.51 3.93 14.54
C LYS A 66 10.61 5.46 14.53
N GLN A 67 11.61 6.03 13.88
CA GLN A 67 11.75 7.48 13.73
C GLN A 67 10.79 8.04 12.67
N LYS A 68 10.66 7.33 11.53
CA LYS A 68 9.84 7.76 10.40
C LYS A 68 8.34 7.67 10.67
N PHE A 69 7.91 6.72 11.49
CA PHE A 69 6.51 6.46 11.82
C PHE A 69 6.21 6.78 13.30
N PRO A 70 5.95 8.06 13.65
CA PRO A 70 5.78 8.50 15.04
C PRO A 70 4.52 7.94 15.71
N LYS A 71 3.58 7.40 14.93
CA LYS A 71 2.38 6.70 15.44
C LYS A 71 2.69 5.33 16.03
N GLY A 72 3.92 4.86 15.89
CA GLY A 72 4.41 3.59 16.44
C GLY A 72 4.57 2.52 15.36
N VAL A 73 5.50 1.62 15.64
CA VAL A 73 5.79 0.45 14.79
C VAL A 73 5.69 -0.80 15.66
N THR A 74 4.80 -1.71 15.29
CA THR A 74 4.62 -3.00 15.95
C THR A 74 5.37 -4.07 15.17
N GLU A 75 6.41 -4.65 15.77
CA GLU A 75 7.16 -5.75 15.18
C GLU A 75 6.50 -7.09 15.51
N VAL A 76 5.77 -7.66 14.55
CA VAL A 76 5.18 -9.00 14.66
C VAL A 76 6.25 -10.06 14.37
N LYS A 77 7.09 -9.80 13.37
CA LYS A 77 8.31 -10.53 13.00
C LYS A 77 9.35 -9.52 12.50
N PRO A 78 10.64 -9.87 12.43
CA PRO A 78 11.68 -8.97 11.91
C PRO A 78 11.38 -8.37 10.52
N TYR A 79 10.68 -9.13 9.67
CA TYR A 79 10.24 -8.69 8.34
C TYR A 79 8.79 -8.20 8.27
N LEU A 80 7.99 -8.43 9.32
CA LEU A 80 6.58 -8.07 9.38
C LEU A 80 6.39 -7.03 10.50
N ARG A 81 6.46 -5.77 10.09
CA ARG A 81 6.34 -4.61 10.97
C ARG A 81 5.13 -3.82 10.53
N MET A 82 4.18 -3.64 11.43
CA MET A 82 2.94 -2.91 11.20
C MET A 82 3.08 -1.48 11.74
N THR A 83 2.47 -0.52 11.08
CA THR A 83 2.33 0.86 11.56
C THR A 83 0.94 1.37 11.18
N PRO A 84 0.31 2.21 12.01
CA PRO A 84 -0.88 2.95 11.58
C PRO A 84 -0.61 3.73 10.30
N GLN A 85 -1.62 3.85 9.45
CA GLN A 85 -1.49 4.56 8.18
C GLN A 85 -0.95 5.99 8.39
N PRO A 86 0.15 6.39 7.73
CA PRO A 86 0.86 7.63 8.05
C PRO A 86 0.04 8.92 7.85
N ASN A 87 -0.88 8.96 6.90
CA ASN A 87 -1.68 10.15 6.57
C ASN A 87 -3.10 10.14 7.19
N LYS A 88 -3.35 9.32 8.21
CA LYS A 88 -4.66 9.19 8.88
C LYS A 88 -4.69 9.59 10.34
#